data_AF-A0A533S9X3-F1
#
_entry.id   AF-A0A533S9X3-F1
#
_cell.length_a   1.000
_cell.length_b   1.000
_cell.length_c   1.000
_cell.angle_alpha   90.00
_cell.angle_beta   90.00
_cell.angle_gamma   90.00
#
_symmetry.space_group_name_H-M   'P 1'
#
loop_
_entity.id
_entity.type
_entity.pdbx_description
1 polymer ?
#
loop_
_entity_poly.entity_id
_entity_poly.type
_entity_poly.pdbx_seq_one_letter_code
_entity_poly.pdbx_strand_id
1 'polypeptide(L)'
;MLALMMLVLVSPVQAQQKVLKYAHFQPAKDDQPKHVAALAFKDYVEKNTSGAIKVEIYPASQFGKDAETMEGLKMGTLELAVAHDGAIAVVFKEIAILGIPYLYDSHAHAWRVYDSAFGQKFADLMVQKTGIRMLAIADNGVRHFTNSLRPIVTPADMKGMKIRIMPSPVFKSLVESLGASPSAVPWT
;
A
#
# COMPACT_ATOMS: atom_id res chain seq x y z
N MET A 1 42.50 -54.99 -18.75
CA MET A 1 41.85 -53.68 -18.95
C MET A 1 40.46 -53.75 -18.34
N LEU A 2 40.28 -53.27 -17.11
CA LEU A 2 38.95 -53.09 -16.53
C LEU A 2 38.51 -51.65 -16.84
N ALA A 3 37.44 -51.52 -17.63
CA ALA A 3 36.82 -50.23 -17.92
C ALA A 3 35.90 -49.86 -16.75
N LEU A 4 36.27 -48.81 -16.01
CA LEU A 4 35.47 -48.25 -14.93
C LEU A 4 34.40 -47.33 -15.54
N MET A 5 33.15 -47.79 -15.59
CA MET A 5 32.01 -46.95 -15.97
C MET A 5 31.74 -45.93 -14.85
N MET A 6 32.10 -44.67 -15.06
CA MET A 6 31.66 -43.57 -14.20
C MET A 6 30.17 -43.28 -14.46
N LEU A 7 29.32 -43.59 -13.49
CA LEU A 7 27.94 -43.12 -13.44
C LEU A 7 27.97 -41.62 -13.07
N VAL A 8 27.63 -40.75 -14.02
CA VAL A 8 27.40 -39.34 -13.73
C VAL A 8 26.00 -39.21 -13.13
N LEU A 9 25.93 -39.02 -11.81
CA LEU A 9 24.69 -38.64 -11.13
C LEU A 9 24.37 -37.18 -11.48
N VAL A 10 23.39 -36.98 -12.35
CA VAL A 10 22.83 -35.64 -12.61
C VAL A 10 21.85 -35.34 -11.49
N SER A 11 22.28 -34.59 -10.48
CA SER A 11 21.38 -34.04 -9.47
C SER A 11 20.40 -33.07 -10.16
N PRO A 12 19.08 -33.17 -9.94
CA PRO A 12 18.15 -32.20 -10.49
C PRO A 12 18.52 -30.82 -9.92
N VAL A 13 18.82 -29.86 -10.80
CA VAL A 13 18.96 -28.46 -10.42
C VAL A 13 17.56 -27.98 -10.02
N GLN A 14 17.27 -28.01 -8.73
CA GLN A 14 16.04 -27.44 -8.20
C GLN A 14 16.22 -25.92 -8.22
N ALA A 15 15.48 -25.25 -9.11
CA ALA A 15 15.51 -23.80 -9.21
C ALA A 15 15.26 -23.19 -7.83
N GLN A 16 16.11 -22.24 -7.42
CA GLN A 16 15.97 -21.57 -6.13
C GLN A 16 14.59 -20.89 -6.08
N GLN A 17 13.79 -21.27 -5.09
CA GLN A 17 12.47 -20.68 -4.88
C GLN A 17 12.63 -19.17 -4.62
N LYS A 18 11.95 -18.34 -5.41
CA LYS A 18 12.00 -16.88 -5.23
C LYS A 18 11.04 -16.50 -4.10
N VAL A 19 11.53 -15.72 -3.14
CA VAL A 19 10.68 -15.17 -2.08
C VAL A 19 10.23 -13.77 -2.48
N LEU A 20 8.93 -13.51 -2.35
CA LEU A 20 8.30 -12.20 -2.51
C LEU A 20 7.74 -11.79 -1.15
N LYS A 21 8.38 -10.81 -0.51
CA LYS A 21 7.91 -10.24 0.74
C LYS A 21 6.79 -9.24 0.46
N TYR A 22 5.65 -9.44 1.10
CA TYR A 22 4.45 -8.64 0.97
C TYR A 22 4.17 -7.95 2.29
N ALA A 23 4.40 -6.64 2.39
CA ALA A 23 4.12 -5.87 3.60
C ALA A 23 2.76 -5.16 3.56
N HIS A 24 2.05 -5.09 4.69
CA HIS A 24 0.88 -4.22 4.86
C HIS A 24 0.71 -3.73 6.30
N PHE A 25 0.01 -2.61 6.48
CA PHE A 25 -0.12 -1.92 7.78
C PHE A 25 -1.25 -2.45 8.68
N GLN A 26 -2.23 -3.17 8.13
CA GLN A 26 -3.35 -3.69 8.93
C GLN A 26 -2.96 -4.93 9.76
N PRO A 27 -3.61 -5.18 10.91
CA PRO A 27 -3.45 -6.42 11.68
C PRO A 27 -3.70 -7.69 10.84
N ALA A 28 -3.08 -8.79 11.26
CA ALA A 28 -3.29 -10.13 10.68
C ALA A 28 -4.61 -10.74 11.15
N LYS A 29 -5.74 -10.21 10.67
CA LYS A 29 -7.08 -10.69 11.01
C LYS A 29 -7.94 -10.76 9.76
N ASP A 30 -8.89 -11.68 9.75
CA ASP A 30 -9.78 -11.92 8.60
C ASP A 30 -10.79 -10.79 8.37
N ASP A 31 -10.98 -9.91 9.35
CA ASP A 31 -11.79 -8.69 9.23
C ASP A 31 -11.01 -7.50 8.64
N GLN A 32 -9.72 -7.68 8.35
CA GLN A 32 -8.87 -6.63 7.77
C GLN A 32 -8.74 -6.83 6.25
N PRO A 33 -9.31 -5.92 5.43
CA PRO A 33 -9.38 -6.13 3.98
C PRO A 33 -8.01 -6.25 3.30
N LYS A 34 -6.97 -5.56 3.80
CA LYS A 34 -5.62 -5.68 3.23
C LYS A 34 -4.95 -7.01 3.58
N HIS A 35 -5.29 -7.58 4.73
CA HIS A 35 -4.79 -8.89 5.11
C HIS A 35 -5.44 -10.00 4.27
N VAL A 36 -6.77 -9.96 4.14
CA VAL A 36 -7.51 -10.89 3.28
C VAL A 36 -7.02 -10.82 1.84
N ALA A 37 -6.78 -9.61 1.31
CA ALA A 37 -6.21 -9.44 -0.03
C ALA A 37 -4.79 -10.02 -0.15
N ALA A 38 -3.94 -9.89 0.88
CA ALA A 38 -2.60 -10.46 0.89
C ALA A 38 -2.62 -12.00 0.88
N LEU A 39 -3.55 -12.62 1.63
CA LEU A 39 -3.77 -14.07 1.61
C LEU A 39 -4.22 -14.54 0.23
N ALA A 40 -5.20 -13.86 -0.37
CA ALA A 40 -5.66 -14.17 -1.73
C ALA A 40 -4.54 -14.01 -2.78
N PHE A 41 -3.70 -12.97 -2.65
CA PHE A 41 -2.54 -12.77 -3.51
C PHE A 41 -1.52 -13.90 -3.35
N LYS A 42 -1.22 -14.30 -2.12
CA LYS A 42 -0.33 -15.42 -1.81
C LYS A 42 -0.81 -16.71 -2.47
N ASP A 43 -2.07 -17.08 -2.25
CA ASP A 43 -2.66 -18.29 -2.81
C ASP A 43 -2.63 -18.27 -4.34
N TYR A 44 -2.97 -17.12 -4.95
CA TYR A 44 -2.94 -16.96 -6.39
C TYR A 44 -1.52 -17.12 -6.95
N VAL A 45 -0.53 -16.43 -6.39
CA VAL A 45 0.85 -16.45 -6.89
C VAL A 45 1.48 -17.82 -6.70
N GLU A 46 1.38 -18.41 -5.51
CA GLU A 46 2.00 -19.70 -5.22
C GLU A 46 1.38 -20.81 -6.08
N LYS A 47 0.06 -20.79 -6.30
CA LYS A 47 -0.62 -21.74 -7.18
C LYS A 47 -0.23 -21.55 -8.65
N ASN A 48 -0.29 -20.33 -9.17
CA ASN A 48 -0.05 -20.06 -10.60
C ASN A 48 1.44 -20.14 -10.98
N THR A 49 2.34 -20.15 -10.00
CA THR A 49 3.78 -20.36 -10.23
C THR A 49 4.23 -21.77 -9.87
N SER A 50 3.31 -22.68 -9.55
CA SER A 50 3.61 -24.04 -9.08
C SER A 50 4.63 -24.05 -7.93
N GLY A 51 4.52 -23.07 -7.03
CA GLY A 51 5.41 -22.87 -5.89
C GLY A 51 6.77 -22.23 -6.20
N ALA A 52 7.07 -21.89 -7.46
CA ALA A 52 8.35 -21.25 -7.81
C ALA A 52 8.53 -19.87 -7.17
N ILE A 53 7.44 -19.16 -6.89
CA ILE A 53 7.42 -17.95 -6.07
C ILE A 53 6.69 -18.26 -4.76
N LYS A 54 7.37 -18.03 -3.64
CA LYS A 54 6.79 -18.05 -2.28
C LYS A 54 6.44 -16.62 -1.88
N VAL A 55 5.25 -16.41 -1.34
CA VAL A 55 4.84 -15.12 -0.77
C VAL A 55 4.91 -15.17 0.75
N GLU A 56 5.70 -14.27 1.33
CA GLU A 56 5.83 -14.09 2.78
C GLU A 56 5.16 -12.78 3.19
N ILE A 57 4.12 -12.88 4.02
CA ILE A 57 3.29 -11.73 4.40
C ILE A 57 3.81 -11.14 5.71
N TYR A 58 4.04 -9.83 5.71
CA TYR A 58 4.45 -9.01 6.85
C TYR A 58 3.31 -8.04 7.21
N PRO A 59 2.33 -8.48 8.02
CA PRO A 59 1.20 -7.65 8.45
C PRO A 59 1.61 -6.65 9.54
N ALA A 60 0.68 -5.82 9.99
CA ALA A 60 0.82 -4.93 11.14
C ALA A 60 2.11 -4.08 11.11
N SER A 61 2.50 -3.62 9.92
CA SER A 61 3.72 -2.81 9.74
C SER A 61 5.00 -3.50 10.24
N GLN A 62 5.05 -4.84 10.25
CA GLN A 62 6.21 -5.62 10.73
C GLN A 62 7.50 -5.34 9.95
N PHE A 63 7.39 -4.93 8.68
CA PHE A 63 8.55 -4.56 7.87
C PHE A 63 9.13 -3.19 8.28
N GLY A 64 8.29 -2.31 8.82
CA GLY A 64 8.63 -0.92 9.14
C GLY A 64 7.44 0.01 8.90
N LYS A 65 7.61 1.28 9.29
CA LYS A 65 6.62 2.34 9.03
C LYS A 65 6.76 2.86 7.60
N ASP A 66 5.97 3.88 7.26
CA ASP A 66 5.85 4.47 5.93
C ASP A 66 7.19 4.69 5.20
N ALA A 67 8.14 5.42 5.82
CA ALA A 67 9.43 5.74 5.20
C ALA A 67 10.32 4.50 5.00
N GLU A 68 10.40 3.63 6.01
CA GLU A 68 11.20 2.39 5.97
C GLU A 68 10.67 1.42 4.91
N THR A 69 9.34 1.31 4.80
CA THR A 69 8.68 0.49 3.78
C THR A 69 8.99 1.03 2.37
N MET A 70 8.85 2.33 2.15
CA MET A 70 9.15 2.93 0.84
C MET A 70 10.63 2.82 0.46
N GLU A 71 11.55 2.96 1.43
CA GLU A 71 12.97 2.77 1.20
C GLU A 71 13.30 1.31 0.88
N GLY A 72 12.67 0.36 1.59
CA GLY A 72 12.79 -1.07 1.29
C GLY A 72 12.36 -1.42 -0.13
N LEU A 73 11.29 -0.81 -0.63
CA LEU A 73 10.86 -0.95 -2.03
C LEU A 73 11.90 -0.39 -3.02
N LYS A 74 12.46 0.79 -2.74
CA LYS A 74 13.49 1.42 -3.59
C LYS A 74 14.77 0.59 -3.66
N MET A 75 15.22 0.07 -2.52
CA MET A 75 16.43 -0.75 -2.44
C MET A 75 16.21 -2.19 -2.93
N GLY A 76 14.95 -2.61 -3.12
CA GLY A 76 14.60 -3.98 -3.47
C GLY A 76 14.79 -4.99 -2.34
N THR A 77 14.88 -4.54 -1.08
CA THR A 77 14.90 -5.42 0.10
C THR A 77 13.50 -5.86 0.51
N LEU A 78 12.47 -5.15 0.03
CA LEU A 78 11.05 -5.48 0.03
C LEU A 78 10.54 -5.51 -1.41
N GLU A 79 9.89 -6.60 -1.82
CA GLU A 79 9.38 -6.75 -3.18
C GLU A 79 8.01 -6.11 -3.39
N LEU A 80 7.14 -6.13 -2.37
CA LEU A 80 5.77 -5.63 -2.48
C LEU A 80 5.27 -5.04 -1.15
N ALA A 81 4.60 -3.89 -1.22
CA ALA A 81 3.89 -3.32 -0.09
C ALA A 81 2.51 -2.78 -0.48
N VAL A 82 1.55 -2.88 0.43
CA VAL A 82 0.32 -2.10 0.40
C VAL A 82 0.53 -0.87 1.28
N ALA A 83 0.54 0.29 0.64
CA ALA A 83 0.75 1.57 1.29
C ALA A 83 -0.40 2.54 0.99
N HIS A 84 -0.67 3.44 1.93
CA HIS A 84 -1.59 4.54 1.73
C HIS A 84 -0.88 5.72 1.05
N ASP A 85 -1.65 6.66 0.52
CA ASP A 85 -1.17 7.86 -0.16
C ASP A 85 -0.16 8.68 0.68
N GLY A 86 -0.40 8.83 1.98
CA GLY A 86 0.54 9.49 2.90
C GLY A 86 1.93 8.83 2.95
N ALA A 87 1.99 7.50 3.00
CA ALA A 87 3.25 6.77 2.97
C ALA A 87 3.96 6.89 1.62
N ILE A 88 3.21 6.75 0.52
CA ILE A 88 3.74 6.88 -0.84
C ILE A 88 4.28 8.30 -1.09
N ALA A 89 3.66 9.32 -0.50
CA ALA A 89 4.06 10.72 -0.67
C ALA A 89 5.50 11.01 -0.18
N VAL A 90 6.08 10.14 0.66
CA VAL A 90 7.50 10.21 1.06
C VAL A 90 8.43 10.11 -0.14
N VAL A 91 8.04 9.34 -1.17
CA VAL A 91 8.87 9.09 -2.37
C VAL A 91 8.25 9.61 -3.66
N PHE A 92 6.94 9.80 -3.70
CA PHE A 92 6.20 10.27 -4.87
C PHE A 92 5.08 11.23 -4.45
N LYS A 93 5.44 12.51 -4.26
CA LYS A 93 4.53 13.55 -3.72
C LYS A 93 3.26 13.75 -4.55
N GLU A 94 3.30 13.45 -5.85
CA GLU A 94 2.18 13.59 -6.77
C GLU A 94 0.99 12.69 -6.37
N ILE A 95 1.20 11.61 -5.61
CA ILE A 95 0.13 10.74 -5.08
C ILE A 95 -0.94 11.52 -4.31
N ALA A 96 -0.57 12.65 -3.71
CA ALA A 96 -1.47 13.50 -2.94
C ALA A 96 -2.63 14.07 -3.77
N ILE A 97 -2.51 14.13 -5.11
CA ILE A 97 -3.61 14.59 -5.98
C ILE A 97 -4.83 13.66 -5.87
N LEU A 98 -4.61 12.37 -5.63
CA LEU A 98 -5.70 11.39 -5.52
C LEU A 98 -6.50 11.55 -4.22
N GLY A 99 -5.92 12.22 -3.21
CA GLY A 99 -6.51 12.41 -1.88
C GLY A 99 -7.19 13.76 -1.67
N ILE A 100 -7.35 14.58 -2.72
CA ILE A 100 -8.00 15.89 -2.61
C ILE A 100 -9.46 15.71 -2.12
N PRO A 101 -9.88 16.40 -1.04
CA PRO A 101 -11.22 16.24 -0.50
C PRO A 101 -12.29 16.60 -1.53
N TYR A 102 -13.32 15.77 -1.63
CA TYR A 102 -14.45 15.94 -2.56
C TYR A 102 -14.06 15.95 -4.06
N LEU A 103 -12.88 15.42 -4.41
CA LEU A 103 -12.44 15.31 -5.81
C LEU A 103 -13.34 14.38 -6.64
N TYR A 104 -13.90 13.33 -6.02
CA TYR A 104 -14.73 12.34 -6.70
C TYR A 104 -16.18 12.46 -6.25
N ASP A 105 -17.10 12.49 -7.21
CA ASP A 105 -18.55 12.56 -6.94
C ASP A 105 -19.11 11.25 -6.35
N SER A 106 -18.43 10.14 -6.61
CA SER A 106 -18.84 8.82 -6.12
C SER A 106 -17.67 7.84 -6.14
N HIS A 107 -17.85 6.73 -5.43
CA HIS A 107 -16.91 5.62 -5.45
C HIS A 107 -16.68 5.08 -6.88
N ALA A 108 -17.75 4.97 -7.68
CA ALA A 108 -17.65 4.55 -9.07
C ALA A 108 -16.94 5.57 -9.96
N HIS A 109 -17.05 6.87 -9.67
CA HIS A 109 -16.27 7.90 -10.36
C HIS A 109 -14.77 7.73 -10.07
N ALA A 110 -14.39 7.50 -8.81
CA ALA A 110 -13.00 7.27 -8.45
C ALA A 110 -12.36 6.11 -9.25
N TRP A 111 -13.04 4.96 -9.34
CA TRP A 111 -12.55 3.83 -10.15
C TRP A 111 -12.41 4.16 -11.63
N ARG A 112 -13.39 4.84 -12.24
CA ARG A 112 -13.26 5.28 -13.63
C ARG A 112 -12.05 6.18 -13.86
N VAL A 113 -11.67 7.02 -12.89
CA VAL A 113 -10.46 7.84 -12.97
C VAL A 113 -9.21 6.97 -12.87
N TYR A 114 -9.16 6.05 -11.91
CA TYR A 114 -8.03 5.15 -11.69
C TYR A 114 -7.77 4.20 -12.88
N ASP A 115 -8.84 3.72 -13.52
CA ASP A 115 -8.76 2.80 -14.67
C ASP A 115 -8.61 3.54 -16.01
N SER A 116 -8.57 4.88 -16.00
CA SER A 116 -8.45 5.67 -17.22
C SER A 116 -7.01 5.78 -17.73
N ALA A 117 -6.86 6.37 -18.92
CA ALA A 117 -5.56 6.77 -19.45
C ALA A 117 -4.79 7.74 -18.52
N PHE A 118 -5.49 8.50 -17.67
CA PHE A 118 -4.81 9.29 -16.63
C PHE A 118 -4.16 8.39 -15.59
N GLY A 119 -4.89 7.40 -15.05
CA GLY A 119 -4.37 6.47 -14.05
C GLY A 119 -3.16 5.67 -14.56
N GLN A 120 -3.19 5.19 -15.80
CA GLN A 120 -2.04 4.53 -16.43
C GLN A 120 -0.82 5.46 -16.52
N LYS A 121 -0.99 6.68 -17.06
CA LYS A 121 0.09 7.68 -17.14
C LYS A 121 0.63 8.05 -15.76
N PHE A 122 -0.24 8.06 -14.76
CA PHE A 122 0.13 8.37 -13.38
C PHE A 122 0.98 7.24 -12.75
N ALA A 123 0.61 5.98 -12.97
CA ALA A 123 1.41 4.83 -12.57
C ALA A 123 2.77 4.79 -13.28
N ASP A 124 2.80 5.10 -14.58
CA ASP A 124 4.06 5.19 -15.34
C ASP A 124 4.95 6.31 -14.82
N LEU A 125 4.38 7.45 -14.45
CA LEU A 125 5.11 8.55 -13.83
C LEU A 125 5.74 8.14 -12.48
N MET A 126 5.02 7.35 -11.68
CA MET A 126 5.57 6.84 -10.42
C MET A 126 6.79 5.95 -10.67
N VAL A 127 6.72 5.06 -11.67
CA VAL A 127 7.87 4.22 -12.07
C VAL A 127 9.03 5.11 -12.52
N GLN A 128 8.79 6.08 -13.40
CA GLN A 128 9.83 6.97 -13.91
C GLN A 128 10.54 7.76 -12.81
N LYS A 129 9.80 8.24 -11.80
CA LYS A 129 10.37 9.08 -10.73
C LYS A 129 11.02 8.29 -9.60
N THR A 130 10.58 7.07 -9.35
CA THR A 130 10.94 6.36 -8.11
C THR A 130 11.53 4.96 -8.33
N GLY A 131 11.36 4.39 -9.52
CA GLY A 131 11.63 2.97 -9.78
C GLY A 131 10.59 2.01 -9.19
N ILE A 132 9.63 2.50 -8.40
CA ILE A 132 8.57 1.69 -7.79
C ILE A 132 7.40 1.59 -8.75
N ARG A 133 6.90 0.37 -8.96
CA ARG A 133 5.73 0.09 -9.78
C ARG A 133 4.46 0.02 -8.94
N MET A 134 3.49 0.85 -9.27
CA MET A 134 2.12 0.68 -8.79
C MET A 134 1.47 -0.49 -9.53
N LEU A 135 1.30 -1.63 -8.84
CA LEU A 135 0.71 -2.84 -9.43
C LEU A 135 -0.81 -2.75 -9.55
N ALA A 136 -1.45 -2.15 -8.55
CA ALA A 136 -2.89 -1.93 -8.49
C ALA A 136 -3.19 -0.83 -7.47
N ILE A 137 -4.38 -0.24 -7.59
CA ILE A 137 -4.97 0.63 -6.56
C ILE A 137 -5.96 -0.22 -5.77
N ALA A 138 -5.88 -0.14 -4.44
CA ALA A 138 -6.77 -0.88 -3.55
C ALA A 138 -7.67 0.09 -2.79
N ASP A 139 -8.94 -0.25 -2.62
CA ASP A 139 -9.89 0.62 -1.93
C ASP A 139 -9.58 0.79 -0.45
N ASN A 140 -9.75 2.00 0.06
CA ASN A 140 -9.69 2.32 1.49
C ASN A 140 -10.99 2.97 2.01
N GLY A 141 -12.02 3.04 1.16
CA GLY A 141 -13.32 3.61 1.47
C GLY A 141 -13.33 5.14 1.52
N VAL A 142 -14.49 5.68 1.91
CA VAL A 142 -14.69 7.11 2.17
C VAL A 142 -14.27 7.43 3.60
N ARG A 143 -13.51 8.51 3.78
CA ARG A 143 -13.03 8.93 5.10
C ARG A 143 -14.11 9.75 5.81
N HIS A 144 -14.43 9.39 7.04
CA HIS A 144 -15.36 10.13 7.91
C HIS A 144 -14.61 10.72 9.11
N PHE A 145 -15.05 11.89 9.58
CA PHE A 145 -14.58 12.43 10.86
C PHE A 145 -15.24 11.70 12.02
N THR A 146 -14.43 11.30 13.00
CA THR A 146 -14.88 10.67 14.24
C THR A 146 -14.23 11.37 15.42
N ASN A 147 -14.93 11.47 16.55
CA ASN A 147 -14.38 12.05 17.77
C ASN A 147 -15.14 11.52 18.99
N SER A 148 -14.57 11.71 20.18
CA SER A 148 -15.16 11.27 21.45
C SER A 148 -15.92 12.37 22.22
N LEU A 149 -16.13 13.55 21.62
CA LEU A 149 -16.71 14.73 22.29
C LEU A 149 -18.20 14.91 21.97
N ARG A 150 -18.55 14.95 20.68
CA ARG A 150 -19.91 15.29 20.21
C ARG A 150 -20.13 14.90 18.75
N PRO A 151 -21.39 14.77 18.29
CA PRO A 151 -21.70 14.63 16.87
C PRO A 151 -21.16 15.81 16.04
N ILE A 152 -20.80 15.53 14.78
CA ILE A 152 -20.45 16.53 13.77
C ILE A 152 -21.53 16.44 12.68
N VAL A 153 -22.40 17.45 12.62
CA VAL A 153 -23.51 17.51 11.66
C VAL A 153 -23.27 18.60 10.63
N THR A 154 -22.55 19.66 11.01
CA THR A 154 -22.19 20.78 10.15
C THR A 154 -20.68 21.05 10.23
N PRO A 155 -20.08 21.73 9.22
CA PRO A 155 -18.69 22.14 9.29
C PRO A 155 -18.34 22.97 10.53
N ALA A 156 -19.29 23.77 11.05
CA ALA A 156 -19.07 24.60 12.23
C ALA A 156 -18.79 23.79 13.50
N ASP A 157 -19.28 22.55 13.59
CA ASP A 157 -19.07 21.67 14.75
C ASP A 157 -17.60 21.27 14.94
N MET A 158 -16.79 21.37 13.87
CA MET A 158 -15.36 21.10 13.87
C MET A 158 -14.53 22.18 14.58
N LYS A 159 -15.08 23.39 14.77
CA LYS A 159 -14.33 24.52 15.32
C LYS A 159 -13.71 24.20 16.68
N GLY A 160 -12.40 24.43 16.80
CA GLY A 160 -11.63 24.22 18.01
C GLY A 160 -11.37 22.74 18.38
N MET A 161 -11.80 21.78 17.56
CA MET A 161 -11.49 20.36 17.79
C MET A 161 -10.03 20.07 17.47
N LYS A 162 -9.41 19.15 18.23
CA LYS A 162 -8.11 18.57 17.88
C LYS A 162 -8.34 17.27 17.12
N ILE A 163 -7.90 17.19 15.88
CA ILE A 163 -8.16 16.04 14.99
C ILE A 163 -6.84 15.43 14.56
N ARG A 164 -6.67 14.13 14.81
CA ARG A 164 -5.53 13.39 14.26
C ARG A 164 -5.67 13.26 12.74
N ILE A 165 -4.59 13.52 12.02
CA ILE A 165 -4.48 13.30 10.57
C ILE A 165 -3.28 12.41 10.23
N MET A 166 -3.31 11.81 9.04
CA MET A 166 -2.09 11.25 8.43
C MET A 166 -1.17 12.41 8.02
N PRO A 167 0.16 12.22 8.00
CA PRO A 167 1.10 13.25 7.52
C PRO A 167 0.84 13.59 6.05
N SER A 168 0.00 14.61 5.82
CA SER A 168 -0.40 15.04 4.48
C SER A 168 -0.76 16.52 4.52
N PRO A 169 -0.17 17.35 3.63
CA PRO A 169 -0.54 18.76 3.53
C PRO A 169 -2.02 18.92 3.18
N VAL A 170 -2.58 18.01 2.39
CA VAL A 170 -4.00 18.03 1.99
C VAL A 170 -4.92 17.88 3.21
N PHE A 171 -4.67 16.91 4.09
CA PHE A 171 -5.49 16.75 5.29
C PHE A 171 -5.27 17.84 6.32
N LYS A 172 -4.05 18.39 6.40
CA LYS A 172 -3.78 19.57 7.22
C LYS A 172 -4.66 20.74 6.78
N SER A 173 -4.65 21.09 5.49
CA SER A 173 -5.45 22.17 4.94
C SER A 173 -6.95 21.93 5.08
N LEU A 174 -7.43 20.68 4.92
CA LEU A 174 -8.85 20.35 5.14
C LEU A 174 -9.27 20.61 6.59
N VAL A 175 -8.48 20.14 7.57
CA VAL A 175 -8.86 20.28 8.99
C VAL A 175 -8.77 21.73 9.44
N GLU A 176 -7.75 22.47 9.00
CA GLU A 176 -7.61 23.90 9.29
C GLU A 176 -8.74 24.73 8.67
N SER A 177 -9.17 24.42 7.44
CA SER A 177 -10.28 25.14 6.78
C SER A 177 -11.63 24.92 7.46
N LEU A 178 -11.78 23.82 8.21
CA LEU A 178 -12.95 23.53 9.05
C LEU A 178 -12.84 24.17 10.46
N GLY A 179 -11.80 24.97 10.73
CA GLY A 179 -11.60 25.64 12.01
C GLY A 179 -11.11 24.72 13.14
N ALA A 180 -10.68 23.50 12.81
CA ALA A 180 -10.10 22.54 13.72
C ALA A 180 -8.56 22.62 13.70
N SER A 181 -7.91 22.03 14.71
CA SER A 181 -6.46 21.92 14.82
C SER A 181 -6.00 20.51 14.44
N PRO A 182 -5.27 20.32 13.33
CA PRO A 182 -4.74 19.02 12.97
C PRO A 182 -3.53 18.62 13.82
N SER A 183 -3.43 17.33 14.13
CA SER A 183 -2.22 16.72 14.69
C SER A 183 -1.79 15.55 13.80
N ALA A 184 -0.62 15.68 13.16
CA ALA A 184 -0.09 14.65 12.28
C ALA A 184 0.52 13.50 13.10
N VAL A 185 -0.09 12.32 13.03
CA VAL A 185 0.38 11.12 13.73
C VAL A 185 0.30 9.95 12.74
N PRO A 186 1.40 9.24 12.45
CA PRO A 186 1.38 8.04 11.60
C PRO A 186 0.42 6.96 12.13
N TRP A 187 -0.01 6.04 11.28
CA TRP A 187 -0.74 4.86 11.72
C TRP A 187 0.25 3.86 12.35
N THR A 188 -0.13 3.25 13.47
CA THR A 188 0.69 2.26 14.18
C THR A 188 -0.19 1.10 14.61
#